data_AF-A0A9E4J1T2-F1
#
_entry.id   AF-A0A9E4J1T2-F1
#
_cell.length_a   1.000
_cell.length_b   1.000
_cell.length_c   1.000
_cell.angle_alpha   90.00
_cell.angle_beta   90.00
_cell.angle_gamma   90.00
#
_symmetry.space_group_name_H-M   'P 1'
#
loop_
_entity.id
_entity.type
_entity.pdbx_description
1 polymer ?
#
loop_
_entity_poly.entity_id
_entity_poly.type
_entity_poly.pdbx_seq_one_letter_code
_entity_poly.pdbx_strand_id
1 'polypeptide(L)'
;MSELKKTLSIAGIAVLLGAVAIVSAPRRAAPDAFFDVGEPFFPEFTDPEEAATLEVIEFDEEQAAAIPFMVTNRNGLWTIPSHHDYPADGEERLADAAANIISVIKDDFRSDNVADHEALGVIDPTDDTVSSLQGRGSRV
;
A
#
# COMPACT_ATOMS: atom_id res chain seq x y z
N MET A 1 20.62 -36.39 -51.53
CA MET A 1 19.34 -35.95 -50.93
C MET A 1 18.70 -34.96 -51.88
N SER A 2 17.40 -35.04 -52.18
CA SER A 2 16.76 -34.03 -53.01
C SER A 2 16.69 -32.71 -52.23
N GLU A 3 16.97 -31.60 -52.91
CA GLU A 3 17.02 -30.26 -52.29
C GLU A 3 15.73 -29.92 -51.53
N LEU A 4 14.60 -30.42 -52.02
CA LEU A 4 13.28 -30.30 -51.42
C LEU A 4 13.22 -30.84 -49.98
N LYS A 5 13.90 -31.96 -49.68
CA LYS A 5 13.96 -32.51 -48.31
C LYS A 5 14.75 -31.60 -47.36
N LYS A 6 15.80 -30.93 -47.87
CA LYS A 6 16.63 -30.02 -47.09
C LYS A 6 15.85 -28.74 -46.76
N THR A 7 15.15 -28.17 -47.74
CA THR A 7 14.26 -27.01 -47.55
C THR A 7 13.17 -27.31 -46.52
N LEU A 8 12.52 -28.47 -46.59
CA LEU A 8 11.46 -28.83 -45.66
C LEU A 8 11.97 -29.01 -44.22
N SER A 9 13.18 -29.58 -44.05
CA SER A 9 13.79 -29.72 -42.73
C SER A 9 14.13 -28.38 -42.09
N ILE A 10 14.66 -27.43 -42.88
CA ILE A 10 15.02 -26.10 -42.39
C ILE A 10 13.75 -25.31 -42.05
N ALA A 11 12.70 -25.42 -42.87
CA ALA A 11 11.41 -24.81 -42.58
C ALA A 11 10.80 -25.35 -41.27
N GLY A 12 10.87 -26.66 -41.04
CA GLY A 12 10.41 -27.27 -39.79
C GLY A 12 11.19 -26.78 -38.57
N ILE A 13 12.51 -26.70 -38.66
CA ILE A 13 13.38 -26.16 -37.60
C ILE A 13 13.05 -24.69 -37.32
N ALA A 14 12.82 -23.88 -38.36
CA ALA A 14 12.47 -22.47 -38.21
C ALA A 14 11.13 -22.29 -37.49
N VAL A 15 10.11 -23.08 -37.83
CA VAL A 15 8.81 -23.07 -37.12
C VAL A 15 8.98 -23.47 -35.66
N LEU A 16 9.78 -24.49 -35.39
CA LEU A 16 10.00 -25.00 -34.03
C LEU A 16 10.73 -23.97 -33.16
N LEU A 17 11.76 -23.32 -33.70
CA LEU A 17 12.46 -22.21 -33.04
C LEU A 17 11.54 -21.00 -32.82
N GLY A 18 10.66 -20.69 -33.79
CA GLY A 18 9.66 -19.64 -33.64
C GLY A 18 8.68 -19.92 -32.50
N ALA A 19 8.21 -21.17 -32.38
CA ALA A 19 7.34 -21.58 -31.27
C ALA A 19 8.04 -21.49 -29.92
N VAL A 20 9.30 -21.96 -29.83
CA VAL A 20 10.10 -21.84 -28.60
C VAL A 20 10.28 -20.38 -28.22
N ALA A 21 10.61 -19.51 -29.18
CA ALA A 21 10.78 -18.08 -28.93
C ALA A 21 9.50 -17.41 -28.40
N ILE A 22 8.32 -17.80 -28.89
CA ILE A 22 7.03 -17.28 -28.38
C ILE A 22 6.76 -17.75 -26.95
N VAL A 23 7.06 -19.01 -26.63
CA VAL A 23 6.81 -19.57 -25.29
C VAL A 23 7.82 -19.06 -24.27
N SER A 24 9.08 -18.92 -24.67
CA SER A 24 10.15 -18.44 -23.80
C SER A 24 10.29 -16.91 -23.77
N ALA A 25 9.51 -16.19 -24.56
CA ALA A 25 9.54 -14.72 -24.56
C ALA A 25 9.21 -14.22 -23.14
N PRO A 26 10.05 -13.35 -22.56
CA PRO A 26 9.76 -12.76 -21.26
C PRO A 26 8.48 -11.94 -21.38
N ARG A 27 7.43 -12.37 -20.69
CA ARG A 27 6.22 -11.57 -20.53
C ARG A 27 6.50 -10.56 -19.43
N ARG A 28 6.15 -9.31 -19.65
CA ARG A 28 6.02 -8.36 -18.54
C ARG A 28 4.89 -8.89 -17.67
N ALA A 29 5.21 -9.43 -16.50
CA ALA A 29 4.20 -9.59 -15.48
C ALA A 29 3.72 -8.17 -15.15
N ALA A 30 2.41 -7.93 -15.23
CA ALA A 30 1.86 -6.81 -14.48
C ALA A 30 2.21 -7.11 -13.00
N PRO A 31 2.82 -6.18 -12.26
CA PRO A 31 3.04 -6.37 -10.83
C PRO A 31 1.75 -6.85 -10.17
N ASP A 32 1.85 -7.82 -9.27
CA ASP A 32 0.65 -8.39 -8.64
C ASP A 32 -0.18 -7.33 -7.90
N ALA A 33 0.47 -6.23 -7.50
CA ALA A 33 -0.11 -5.03 -6.92
C ALA A 33 -1.02 -4.21 -7.86
N PHE A 34 -1.20 -4.61 -9.13
CA PHE A 34 -2.26 -4.07 -10.00
C PHE A 34 -3.57 -4.85 -9.88
N PHE A 35 -3.56 -6.06 -9.31
CA PHE A 35 -4.74 -6.94 -9.29
C PHE A 35 -5.74 -6.60 -8.18
N ASP A 36 -5.35 -5.82 -7.18
CA ASP A 36 -6.20 -5.39 -6.08
C ASP A 36 -6.78 -3.98 -6.29
N VAL A 37 -6.53 -3.35 -7.43
CA VAL A 37 -7.22 -2.12 -7.83
C VAL A 37 -8.74 -2.38 -7.91
N GLY A 38 -9.51 -1.54 -7.25
CA GLY A 38 -10.96 -1.67 -7.11
C GLY A 38 -11.40 -2.44 -5.87
N GLU A 39 -10.47 -3.09 -5.14
CA GLU A 39 -10.77 -3.77 -3.88
C GLU A 39 -10.70 -2.78 -2.69
N PRO A 40 -11.44 -3.04 -1.59
CA PRO A 40 -11.30 -2.27 -0.36
C PRO A 40 -9.87 -2.31 0.20
N PHE A 41 -9.41 -1.21 0.80
CA PHE A 41 -8.14 -1.21 1.54
C PHE A 41 -8.20 -2.11 2.77
N PHE A 42 -9.34 -2.14 3.46
CA PHE A 42 -9.54 -2.87 4.71
C PHE A 42 -10.76 -3.79 4.62
N PRO A 43 -10.69 -4.91 3.88
CA PRO A 43 -11.85 -5.77 3.61
C PRO A 43 -12.44 -6.42 4.85
N GLU A 44 -11.65 -6.56 5.92
CA GLU A 44 -12.08 -7.14 7.20
C GLU A 44 -12.69 -6.10 8.14
N PHE A 45 -12.48 -4.81 7.90
CA PHE A 45 -13.02 -3.74 8.73
C PHE A 45 -14.37 -3.31 8.16
N THR A 46 -15.46 -3.86 8.72
CA THR A 46 -16.83 -3.64 8.21
C THR A 46 -17.75 -2.89 9.17
N ASP A 47 -17.38 -2.82 10.45
CA ASP A 47 -18.16 -2.17 11.49
C ASP A 47 -17.35 -1.02 12.12
N PRO A 48 -17.79 0.24 11.96
CA PRO A 48 -17.08 1.38 12.53
C PRO A 48 -17.09 1.39 14.07
N GLU A 49 -18.03 0.72 14.72
CA GLU A 49 -18.12 0.65 16.19
C GLU A 49 -17.06 -0.27 16.80
N GLU A 50 -16.41 -1.13 16.00
CA GLU A 50 -15.28 -1.95 16.46
C GLU A 50 -14.02 -1.11 16.74
N ALA A 51 -13.93 0.10 16.19
CA ALA A 51 -12.79 0.98 16.41
C ALA A 51 -12.80 1.56 17.84
N ALA A 52 -11.88 1.05 18.68
CA ALA A 52 -11.71 1.53 20.04
C ALA A 52 -10.59 2.57 20.20
N THR A 53 -9.81 2.83 19.16
CA THR A 53 -8.65 3.74 19.20
C THR A 53 -8.42 4.39 17.84
N LEU A 54 -8.11 5.68 17.86
CA LEU A 54 -7.62 6.46 16.73
C LEU A 54 -6.24 6.97 17.07
N GLU A 55 -5.26 6.73 16.20
CA GLU A 55 -3.92 7.29 16.32
C GLU A 55 -3.55 7.98 15.01
N VAL A 56 -3.14 9.24 15.10
CA VAL A 56 -2.58 9.98 13.96
C VAL A 56 -1.14 10.29 14.30
N ILE A 57 -0.22 9.93 13.42
CA ILE A 57 1.19 10.27 13.54
C ILE A 57 1.59 11.13 12.36
N GLU A 58 1.97 12.36 12.67
CA GLU A 58 2.54 13.29 11.71
C GLU A 58 4.05 13.38 11.91
N PHE A 59 4.80 13.76 10.88
CA PHE A 59 6.23 14.01 11.00
C PHE A 59 6.51 15.51 10.94
N ASP A 60 7.18 16.03 11.95
CA ASP A 60 7.68 17.41 11.98
C ASP A 60 9.11 17.44 11.43
N GLU A 61 9.27 17.98 10.22
CA GLU A 61 10.57 18.09 9.56
C GLU A 61 11.52 19.08 10.26
N GLU A 62 11.00 20.12 10.94
CA GLU A 62 11.82 21.10 11.65
C GLU A 62 12.41 20.50 12.93
N GLN A 63 11.63 19.67 13.62
CA GLN A 63 12.04 18.98 14.84
C GLN A 63 12.66 17.60 14.57
N ALA A 64 12.60 17.12 13.32
CA ALA A 64 12.98 15.78 12.90
C ALA A 64 12.36 14.69 13.80
N ALA A 65 11.06 14.82 14.09
CA ALA A 65 10.37 13.98 15.07
C ALA A 65 8.95 13.62 14.62
N ALA A 66 8.55 12.38 14.91
CA ALA A 66 7.17 11.95 14.80
C ALA A 66 6.33 12.51 15.97
N ILE A 67 5.17 13.08 15.65
CA ILE A 67 4.21 13.65 16.59
C ILE A 67 2.96 12.76 16.60
N PRO A 68 2.87 11.82 17.56
CA PRO A 68 1.68 11.00 17.72
C PRO A 68 0.58 11.75 18.48
N PHE A 69 -0.65 11.63 18.00
CA PHE A 69 -1.87 12.03 18.66
C PHE A 69 -2.81 10.83 18.73
N MET A 70 -3.27 10.47 19.92
CA MET A 70 -4.11 9.30 20.14
C MET A 70 -5.35 9.64 20.95
N VAL A 71 -6.48 9.08 20.53
CA VAL A 71 -7.74 9.05 21.28
C VAL A 71 -8.13 7.58 21.44
N THR A 72 -8.36 7.13 22.67
CA THR A 72 -8.61 5.72 22.95
C THR A 72 -9.75 5.55 23.95
N ASN A 73 -10.55 4.51 23.78
CA ASN A 73 -11.57 4.11 24.73
C ASN A 73 -10.96 3.15 25.76
N ARG A 74 -10.97 3.56 27.03
CA ARG A 74 -10.60 2.71 28.17
C ARG A 74 -11.82 2.47 29.03
N ASN A 75 -12.38 1.26 28.95
CA ASN A 75 -13.51 0.82 29.77
C ASN A 75 -14.76 1.73 29.65
N GLY A 76 -15.08 2.19 28.43
CA GLY A 76 -16.22 3.06 28.16
C GLY A 76 -15.94 4.56 28.32
N LEU A 77 -14.72 4.95 28.72
CA LEU A 77 -14.30 6.35 28.78
C LEU A 77 -13.28 6.64 27.68
N TRP A 78 -13.59 7.61 26.82
CA TRP A 78 -12.66 8.13 25.82
C TRP A 78 -11.68 9.09 26.46
N THR A 79 -10.38 8.86 26.25
CA THR A 79 -9.32 9.70 26.80
C THR A 79 -8.24 10.02 25.76
N ILE A 80 -7.50 11.11 26.01
CA ILE A 80 -6.30 11.49 25.26
C ILE A 80 -5.08 11.20 26.16
N PRO A 81 -4.35 10.08 25.96
CA PRO A 81 -3.26 9.69 26.85
C PRO A 81 -2.14 10.73 26.94
N SER A 82 -1.84 11.42 25.84
CA SER A 82 -0.82 12.49 25.80
C SER A 82 -1.18 13.71 26.64
N HIS A 83 -2.45 13.86 27.05
CA HIS A 83 -2.95 15.00 27.82
C HIS A 83 -3.48 14.56 29.19
N HIS A 84 -2.72 13.73 29.90
CA HIS A 84 -3.09 13.23 31.24
C HIS A 84 -4.44 12.51 31.27
N ASP A 85 -4.71 11.69 30.24
CA ASP A 85 -5.99 11.00 30.07
C ASP A 85 -7.19 11.97 30.08
N TYR A 86 -7.03 13.16 29.49
CA TYR A 86 -8.11 14.15 29.40
C TYR A 86 -9.34 13.53 28.75
N PRO A 87 -10.55 13.69 29.34
CA PRO A 87 -11.78 13.15 28.77
C PRO A 87 -12.06 13.71 27.38
N ALA A 88 -12.29 12.83 26.42
CA ALA A 88 -12.64 13.18 25.05
C ALA A 88 -14.05 12.69 24.72
N ASP A 89 -14.62 13.26 23.66
CA ASP A 89 -15.80 12.74 23.00
C ASP A 89 -15.34 12.02 21.72
N GLY A 90 -14.97 10.75 21.89
CA GLY A 90 -14.35 9.95 20.84
C GLY A 90 -15.31 9.02 20.11
N GLU A 91 -16.50 8.75 20.68
CA GLU A 91 -17.43 7.74 20.16
C GLU A 91 -17.95 8.11 18.77
N GLU A 92 -18.70 9.22 18.69
CA GLU A 92 -19.30 9.68 17.43
C GLU A 92 -18.21 10.07 16.41
N ARG A 93 -17.15 10.75 16.87
CA ARG A 93 -16.07 11.23 15.99
C ARG A 93 -15.24 10.10 15.40
N LEU A 94 -14.95 9.05 16.17
CA LEU A 94 -14.23 7.89 15.65
C LEU A 94 -15.12 7.03 14.78
N ALA A 95 -16.39 6.82 15.15
CA ALA A 95 -17.32 6.08 14.32
C ALA A 95 -17.46 6.73 12.92
N ASP A 96 -17.59 8.06 12.86
CA ASP A 96 -17.64 8.81 11.60
C ASP A 96 -16.34 8.69 10.80
N ALA A 97 -15.18 8.81 11.45
CA ALA A 97 -13.88 8.66 10.78
C ALA A 97 -13.69 7.23 10.26
N ALA A 98 -13.99 6.23 11.07
CA ALA A 98 -13.93 4.82 10.74
C ALA A 98 -14.85 4.47 9.56
N ALA A 99 -16.08 4.99 9.54
CA ALA A 99 -17.01 4.77 8.43
C ALA A 99 -16.45 5.28 7.09
N ASN A 100 -15.72 6.39 7.11
CA ASN A 100 -15.02 6.89 5.92
C ASN A 100 -13.86 5.95 5.50
N ILE A 101 -13.11 5.41 6.46
CA ILE A 101 -11.99 4.47 6.20
C ILE A 101 -12.48 3.13 5.62
N ILE A 102 -13.60 2.60 6.12
CA ILE A 102 -14.23 1.37 5.60
C ILE A 102 -14.54 1.49 4.11
N SER A 103 -14.87 2.70 3.66
CA SER A 103 -15.25 2.97 2.26
C SER A 103 -14.06 3.25 1.33
N VAL A 104 -12.82 3.17 1.82
CA VAL A 104 -11.63 3.48 1.01
C VAL A 104 -11.30 2.31 0.09
N ILE A 105 -11.24 2.60 -1.21
CA ILE A 105 -10.97 1.65 -2.29
C ILE A 105 -9.59 1.94 -2.89
N LYS A 106 -8.86 0.90 -3.28
CA LYS A 106 -7.59 1.00 -4.00
C LYS A 106 -7.84 1.51 -5.42
N ASP A 107 -7.59 2.79 -5.66
CA ASP A 107 -7.93 3.43 -6.95
C ASP A 107 -6.88 3.20 -8.04
N ASP A 108 -5.59 3.38 -7.71
CA ASP A 108 -4.49 3.29 -8.67
C ASP A 108 -3.21 2.81 -7.99
N PHE A 109 -2.38 2.07 -8.73
CA PHE A 109 -1.08 1.62 -8.28
C PHE A 109 0.02 2.50 -8.89
N ARG A 110 0.86 3.08 -8.03
CA ARG A 110 1.94 3.99 -8.47
C ARG A 110 3.29 3.32 -8.58
N SER A 111 3.80 2.77 -7.49
CA SER A 111 5.10 2.10 -7.45
C SER A 111 5.21 1.29 -6.15
N ASP A 112 5.93 0.18 -6.22
CA ASP A 112 6.39 -0.62 -5.07
C ASP A 112 7.91 -0.45 -4.84
N ASN A 113 8.56 0.41 -5.63
CA ASN A 113 9.97 0.67 -5.50
C ASN A 113 10.24 1.64 -4.35
N VAL A 114 11.03 1.18 -3.38
CA VAL A 114 11.43 1.96 -2.20
C VAL A 114 12.08 3.30 -2.58
N ALA A 115 12.78 3.36 -3.71
CA ALA A 115 13.40 4.61 -4.17
C ALA A 115 12.38 5.72 -4.52
N ASP A 116 11.13 5.35 -4.81
CA ASP A 116 10.07 6.31 -5.15
C ASP A 116 9.29 6.79 -3.91
N HIS A 117 9.44 6.13 -2.75
CA HIS A 117 8.63 6.41 -1.56
C HIS A 117 8.76 7.84 -1.06
N GLU A 118 9.97 8.40 -1.12
CA GLU A 118 10.24 9.79 -0.74
C GLU A 118 9.47 10.77 -1.63
N ALA A 119 9.54 10.59 -2.94
CA ALA A 119 8.83 11.43 -3.91
C ALA A 119 7.30 11.26 -3.83
N LEU A 120 6.84 10.09 -3.39
CA LEU A 120 5.43 9.77 -3.21
C LEU A 120 4.88 10.18 -1.84
N GLY A 121 5.73 10.59 -0.90
CA GLY A 121 5.29 11.01 0.44
C GLY A 121 4.77 9.87 1.31
N VAL A 122 5.25 8.64 1.09
CA VAL A 122 4.75 7.42 1.77
C VAL A 122 5.77 6.78 2.70
N ILE A 123 6.86 7.49 3.04
CA ILE A 123 7.80 7.01 4.06
C ILE A 123 7.07 7.04 5.42
N ASP A 124 7.17 5.96 6.20
CA ASP A 124 6.54 5.90 7.51
C ASP A 124 7.14 7.00 8.42
N PRO A 125 6.31 7.85 9.04
CA PRO A 125 6.79 8.94 9.91
C PRO A 125 7.61 8.45 11.10
N THR A 126 7.46 7.19 11.52
CA THR A 126 8.15 6.56 12.65
C THR A 126 9.35 5.69 12.26
N ASP A 127 9.67 5.58 10.97
CA ASP A 127 10.78 4.73 10.51
C ASP A 127 12.12 5.43 10.71
N ASP A 128 12.86 5.04 11.74
CA ASP A 128 14.19 5.57 12.05
C ASP A 128 15.30 5.05 11.11
N THR A 129 15.01 4.08 10.25
CA THR A 129 16.00 3.50 9.33
C THR A 129 16.19 4.34 8.06
N VAL A 130 15.20 5.18 7.73
CA VAL A 130 15.24 6.09 6.57
C VAL A 130 15.82 7.44 7.01
N SER A 131 16.98 7.80 6.48
CA SER A 131 17.64 9.06 6.86
C SER A 131 16.99 10.32 6.28
N SER A 132 16.10 10.19 5.28
CA SER A 132 15.38 11.35 4.75
C SER A 132 14.33 11.83 5.74
N LEU A 133 14.31 13.14 5.94
CA LEU A 133 13.26 13.84 6.68
C LEU A 133 12.09 14.20 5.76
N GLN A 134 12.35 14.31 4.45
CA GLN A 134 11.36 14.65 3.44
C GLN A 134 10.62 13.39 2.98
N GLY A 135 9.39 13.58 2.48
CA GLY A 135 8.61 12.48 1.92
C GLY A 135 8.04 11.51 2.97
N ARG A 136 8.09 11.90 4.25
CA ARG A 136 7.40 11.20 5.34
C ARG A 136 5.92 11.54 5.31
N GLY A 137 5.10 10.50 5.24
CA GLY A 137 3.65 10.61 5.21
C GLY A 137 3.05 10.77 6.60
N SER A 138 1.75 11.05 6.64
CA SER A 138 0.96 10.95 7.87
C SER A 138 0.41 9.53 8.00
N ARG A 139 0.56 8.91 9.17
CA ARG A 139 -0.04 7.61 9.48
C ARG A 139 -1.32 7.82 10.27
N VAL A 140 -2.40 7.12 9.90
CA VAL A 140 -3.72 7.14 10.55
C VAL A 140 -4.16 5.70 10.79
#